data_AF-Q93F91-F1
#
_entry.id   AF-Q93F91-F1
#
_cell.length_a   1.000
_cell.length_b   1.000
_cell.length_c   1.000
_cell.angle_alpha   90.00
_cell.angle_beta   90.00
_cell.angle_gamma   90.00
#
_symmetry.space_group_name_H-M   'P 1'
#
loop_
_entity.id
_entity.type
_entity.pdbx_description
1 polymer ?
#
loop_
_entity_poly.entity_id
_entity_poly.type
_entity_poly.pdbx_seq_one_letter_code
_entity_poly.pdbx_strand_id
1 'polypeptide(L)'
;MSAPDGSPVGAERSIGQLVASATTEMSALVHDEIALAKAQLRQDVKRGATSGGAFGAAGMVLLFSLPMLNFALAYGIRTWTGWNLAICFVLSFAANVLVAGLLTLIGMAFAKKLKKSQGPQMVAASMKETAGVLQNAKPHPRPELPQDRAPEAIEAVARSSS
;
A
#
# COMPACT_ATOMS: atom_id res chain seq x y z
N MET A 1 -12.17 70.22 -16.57
CA MET A 1 -11.34 69.88 -15.41
C MET A 1 -11.38 68.38 -15.24
N SER A 2 -10.22 67.77 -14.99
CA SER A 2 -9.83 66.38 -15.21
C SER A 2 -10.38 65.34 -14.21
N ALA A 3 -10.53 64.09 -14.67
CA ALA A 3 -9.77 62.94 -14.17
C ALA A 3 -10.07 61.68 -15.03
N PRO A 4 -9.05 60.97 -15.55
CA PRO A 4 -9.20 59.66 -16.16
C PRO A 4 -8.93 58.56 -15.12
N ASP A 5 -9.94 57.80 -14.70
CA ASP A 5 -9.68 56.57 -13.93
C ASP A 5 -9.42 55.42 -14.91
N GLY A 6 -8.14 55.27 -15.23
CA GLY A 6 -7.62 54.09 -15.87
C GLY A 6 -7.80 52.91 -14.93
N SER A 7 -8.78 52.06 -15.21
CA SER A 7 -8.72 50.66 -14.80
C SER A 7 -7.38 50.10 -15.30
N PRO A 8 -6.45 49.68 -14.43
CA PRO A 8 -5.23 49.06 -14.89
C PRO A 8 -5.59 47.66 -15.39
N VAL A 9 -6.04 47.57 -16.63
CA VAL A 9 -6.12 46.34 -17.43
C VAL A 9 -4.71 45.76 -17.73
N GLY A 10 -3.66 46.38 -17.20
CA GLY A 10 -2.28 45.96 -17.35
C GLY A 10 -1.40 46.29 -16.15
N ALA A 11 -1.87 46.11 -14.92
CA ALA A 11 -0.92 45.83 -13.84
C ALA A 11 -0.36 44.44 -14.14
N GLU A 12 0.74 44.38 -14.90
CA GLU A 12 1.54 43.17 -15.10
C GLU A 12 1.57 42.42 -13.78
N ARG A 13 0.86 41.29 -13.70
CA ARG A 13 0.79 40.52 -12.46
C ARG A 13 2.24 40.26 -12.11
N SER A 14 2.70 40.83 -10.99
CA SER A 14 4.09 40.71 -10.57
C SER A 14 4.49 39.25 -10.68
N ILE A 15 5.68 38.97 -11.21
CA ILE A 15 6.20 37.60 -11.30
C ILE A 15 6.01 36.85 -9.96
N GLY A 16 6.11 37.57 -8.83
CA GLY A 16 5.81 37.03 -7.50
C GLY A 16 4.35 36.63 -7.28
N GLN A 17 3.38 37.37 -7.81
CA GLN A 17 1.95 37.01 -7.75
C GLN A 17 1.57 35.90 -8.74
N LEU A 18 2.27 35.74 -9.86
CA LEU A 18 2.10 34.60 -10.78
C LEU A 18 2.65 33.31 -10.16
N VAL A 19 3.87 33.38 -9.59
CA VAL A 19 4.51 32.26 -8.88
C VAL A 19 3.71 31.87 -7.64
N ALA A 20 3.18 32.83 -6.87
CA ALA A 20 2.33 32.55 -5.72
C ALA A 20 1.02 31.84 -6.11
N SER A 21 0.37 32.26 -7.20
CA SER A 21 -0.83 31.59 -7.72
C SER A 21 -0.52 30.19 -8.26
N ALA A 22 0.55 30.02 -9.04
CA ALA A 22 0.96 28.70 -9.53
C ALA A 22 1.31 27.73 -8.40
N THR A 23 1.98 28.23 -7.34
CA THR A 23 2.29 27.42 -6.15
C THR A 23 1.03 27.02 -5.39
N THR A 24 0.02 27.90 -5.35
CA THR A 24 -1.27 27.62 -4.73
C THR A 24 -2.04 26.54 -5.50
N GLU A 25 -2.07 26.60 -6.84
CA GLU A 25 -2.72 25.58 -7.66
C GLU A 25 -2.00 24.22 -7.59
N MET A 26 -0.66 24.22 -7.57
CA MET A 26 0.10 22.98 -7.32
C MET A 26 -0.21 22.39 -5.94
N SER A 27 -0.36 23.23 -4.91
CA SER A 27 -0.71 22.77 -3.57
C SER A 27 -2.12 22.17 -3.51
N ALA A 28 -3.07 22.75 -4.25
CA ALA A 28 -4.43 22.20 -4.40
C ALA A 28 -4.42 20.84 -5.12
N LEU A 29 -3.66 20.70 -6.20
CA LEU A 29 -3.51 19.44 -6.94
C LEU A 29 -2.93 18.32 -6.08
N VAL A 30 -1.89 18.62 -5.31
CA VAL A 30 -1.28 17.65 -4.37
C VAL A 30 -2.29 17.23 -3.32
N HIS A 31 -3.11 18.16 -2.81
CA HIS A 31 -4.14 17.83 -1.81
C HIS A 31 -5.20 16.89 -2.38
N ASP A 32 -5.63 17.12 -3.63
CA ASP A 32 -6.59 16.25 -4.32
C ASP A 32 -6.01 14.86 -4.61
N GLU A 33 -4.76 14.77 -5.04
CA GLU A 33 -4.08 13.48 -5.27
C GLU A 33 -3.95 12.67 -3.97
N ILE A 34 -3.67 13.35 -2.85
CA ILE A 34 -3.63 12.73 -1.52
C ILE A 34 -5.05 12.30 -1.09
N ALA A 35 -6.06 13.11 -1.35
CA ALA A 35 -7.44 12.78 -1.04
C ALA A 35 -7.91 11.54 -1.83
N LEU A 36 -7.53 11.46 -3.12
CA LEU A 36 -7.81 10.32 -3.98
C LEU A 36 -7.06 9.06 -3.50
N ALA A 37 -5.76 9.16 -3.25
CA ALA A 37 -4.96 8.06 -2.74
C ALA A 37 -5.50 7.53 -1.39
N LYS A 38 -5.97 8.44 -0.52
CA LYS A 38 -6.62 8.07 0.74
C LYS A 38 -7.96 7.37 0.52
N ALA A 39 -8.75 7.78 -0.47
CA ALA A 39 -9.99 7.11 -0.83
C ALA A 39 -9.72 5.70 -1.37
N GLN A 40 -8.72 5.54 -2.24
CA GLN A 40 -8.31 4.25 -2.79
C GLN A 40 -7.79 3.32 -1.68
N LEU A 41 -6.93 3.83 -0.79
CA LEU A 41 -6.44 3.07 0.36
C LEU A 41 -7.58 2.62 1.27
N ARG A 42 -8.56 3.48 1.55
CA ARG A 42 -9.75 3.10 2.33
C ARG A 42 -10.57 2.02 1.63
N GLN A 43 -10.70 2.09 0.30
CA GLN A 43 -11.41 1.09 -0.49
C GLN A 43 -10.67 -0.25 -0.49
N ASP A 44 -9.35 -0.25 -0.60
CA ASP A 44 -8.50 -1.44 -0.53
C ASP A 44 -8.51 -2.06 0.86
N VAL A 45 -8.44 -1.26 1.93
CA VAL A 45 -8.60 -1.72 3.31
C VAL A 45 -9.99 -2.32 3.52
N LYS A 46 -11.06 -1.68 3.03
CA LYS A 46 -12.42 -2.20 3.15
C LYS A 46 -12.58 -3.53 2.39
N ARG A 47 -12.04 -3.62 1.18
CA ARG A 47 -12.05 -4.86 0.37
C ARG A 47 -11.25 -5.97 1.04
N GLY A 48 -10.04 -5.66 1.52
CA GLY A 48 -9.17 -6.59 2.24
C GLY A 48 -9.77 -7.04 3.58
N ALA A 49 -10.42 -6.15 4.32
CA ALA A 49 -11.10 -6.48 5.57
C ALA A 49 -12.33 -7.35 5.33
N THR A 50 -13.13 -7.05 4.30
CA THR A 50 -14.32 -7.83 3.96
C THR A 50 -13.94 -9.24 3.50
N SER A 51 -12.94 -9.35 2.60
CA SER A 51 -12.47 -10.65 2.14
C SER A 51 -11.78 -11.42 3.25
N GLY A 52 -10.87 -10.78 4.00
CA GLY A 52 -10.18 -11.39 5.13
C GLY A 52 -11.14 -11.89 6.22
N GLY A 53 -12.16 -11.09 6.55
CA GLY A 53 -13.21 -11.48 7.49
C GLY A 53 -14.07 -12.64 6.99
N ALA A 54 -14.50 -12.60 5.72
CA ALA A 54 -15.28 -13.68 5.11
C ALA A 54 -14.48 -15.00 5.02
N PHE A 55 -13.20 -14.94 4.63
CA PHE A 55 -12.32 -16.11 4.62
C PHE A 55 -12.05 -16.66 6.02
N GLY A 56 -11.91 -15.79 7.03
CA GLY A 56 -11.78 -16.20 8.42
C GLY A 56 -13.04 -16.92 8.93
N ALA A 57 -14.22 -16.35 8.67
CA ALA A 57 -15.50 -16.97 9.03
C ALA A 57 -15.73 -18.31 8.29
N ALA A 58 -15.44 -18.37 6.99
CA ALA A 58 -15.53 -19.60 6.21
C ALA A 58 -14.58 -20.68 6.73
N GLY A 59 -13.36 -20.30 7.10
CA GLY A 59 -12.40 -21.20 7.74
C GLY A 59 -12.93 -21.75 9.07
N MET A 60 -13.51 -20.89 9.91
CA MET A 60 -14.13 -21.30 11.17
C MET A 60 -15.27 -22.30 10.96
N VAL A 61 -16.20 -22.00 10.04
CA VAL A 61 -17.32 -22.87 9.70
C VAL A 61 -16.83 -24.24 9.18
N LEU A 62 -15.80 -24.26 8.31
CA LEU A 62 -15.20 -25.50 7.84
C LEU A 62 -14.57 -26.30 8.99
N LEU A 63 -13.84 -25.65 9.90
CA LEU A 63 -13.25 -26.30 11.07
C LEU A 63 -14.32 -26.93 11.97
N PHE A 64 -15.42 -26.22 12.24
CA PHE A 64 -16.54 -26.76 13.03
C PHE A 64 -17.33 -27.86 12.28
N SER A 65 -17.29 -27.88 10.95
CA SER A 65 -17.96 -28.90 10.12
C SER A 65 -17.14 -30.19 9.98
N LEU A 66 -15.82 -30.17 10.22
CA LEU A 66 -14.93 -31.34 10.10
C LEU A 66 -15.41 -32.59 10.84
N PRO A 67 -15.87 -32.52 12.10
CA PRO A 67 -16.37 -33.70 12.80
C PRO A 67 -17.58 -34.29 12.08
N MET A 68 -18.54 -33.44 11.68
CA MET A 68 -19.74 -33.86 10.96
C MET A 68 -19.41 -34.51 9.61
N LEU A 69 -18.46 -33.93 8.87
CA LEU A 69 -17.94 -34.49 7.63
C LEU A 69 -17.30 -35.87 7.84
N ASN A 70 -16.57 -36.06 8.95
CA ASN A 70 -15.96 -37.34 9.30
C ASN A 70 -17.02 -38.41 9.58
N PHE A 71 -18.06 -38.07 10.35
CA PHE A 71 -19.21 -38.97 10.56
C PHE A 71 -19.86 -39.35 9.23
N ALA A 72 -20.15 -38.37 8.37
CA ALA A 72 -20.78 -38.62 7.07
C ALA A 72 -19.94 -39.58 6.20
N LEU A 73 -18.63 -39.39 6.12
CA LEU A 73 -17.71 -40.29 5.43
C LEU A 73 -17.68 -41.69 6.05
N ALA A 74 -17.59 -41.78 7.38
CA ALA A 74 -17.51 -43.06 8.08
C ALA A 74 -18.77 -43.91 7.84
N TYR A 75 -19.95 -43.29 7.93
CA TYR A 75 -21.21 -43.97 7.61
C TYR A 75 -21.32 -44.28 6.11
N GLY A 76 -20.88 -43.39 5.22
CA GLY A 76 -20.86 -43.65 3.78
C GLY A 76 -20.02 -44.89 3.42
N ILE A 77 -18.79 -44.97 3.94
CA ILE A 77 -17.89 -46.11 3.73
C ILE A 77 -18.49 -47.38 4.35
N ARG A 78 -19.05 -47.28 5.57
CA ARG A 78 -19.72 -48.41 6.22
C ARG A 78 -20.85 -48.99 5.38
N THR A 79 -21.60 -48.14 4.69
CA THR A 79 -22.76 -48.56 3.87
C THR A 79 -22.33 -49.35 2.65
N TRP A 80 -21.17 -49.03 2.07
CA TRP A 80 -20.60 -49.73 0.91
C TRP A 80 -19.84 -51.01 1.26
N THR A 81 -19.08 -51.01 2.36
CA THR A 81 -18.12 -52.08 2.66
C THR A 81 -18.59 -53.03 3.76
N GLY A 82 -19.54 -52.63 4.61
CA GLY A 82 -19.98 -53.43 5.77
C GLY A 82 -18.91 -53.63 6.87
N TRP A 83 -17.73 -53.00 6.71
CA TRP A 83 -16.58 -53.12 7.60
C TRP A 83 -16.81 -52.52 8.99
N ASN A 84 -16.02 -52.97 9.97
CA ASN A 84 -16.09 -52.50 11.36
C ASN A 84 -16.04 -50.96 11.44
N LEU A 85 -16.92 -50.36 12.26
CA LEU A 85 -17.10 -48.90 12.34
C LEU A 85 -15.77 -48.18 12.63
N ALA A 86 -14.94 -48.78 13.51
CA ALA A 86 -13.63 -48.24 13.87
C ALA A 86 -12.72 -48.05 12.64
N ILE A 87 -12.71 -49.02 11.72
CA ILE A 87 -11.88 -48.94 10.50
C ILE A 87 -12.41 -47.83 9.59
N CYS A 88 -13.73 -47.71 9.45
CA CYS A 88 -14.35 -46.66 8.64
C CYS A 88 -14.02 -45.24 9.16
N PHE A 89 -14.01 -45.04 10.47
CA PHE A 89 -13.60 -43.76 11.08
C PHE A 89 -12.14 -43.43 10.82
N VAL A 90 -11.24 -44.40 11.01
CA VAL A 90 -9.80 -44.21 10.75
C VAL A 90 -9.57 -43.88 9.27
N LEU A 91 -10.25 -44.58 8.35
CA LEU A 91 -10.14 -44.33 6.91
C LEU A 91 -10.67 -42.94 6.53
N SER A 92 -11.80 -42.53 7.13
CA SER A 92 -12.40 -41.21 6.91
C SER A 92 -11.51 -40.09 7.44
N PHE A 93 -10.88 -40.31 8.59
CA PHE A 93 -9.89 -39.38 9.14
C PHE A 93 -8.66 -39.29 8.22
N ALA A 94 -8.11 -40.42 7.78
CA ALA A 94 -6.99 -40.45 6.84
C ALA A 94 -7.33 -39.70 5.53
N ALA A 95 -8.52 -39.90 4.97
CA ALA A 95 -8.98 -39.20 3.79
C ALA A 95 -9.06 -37.67 4.02
N ASN A 96 -9.61 -37.22 5.14
CA ASN A 96 -9.66 -35.79 5.49
C ASN A 96 -8.25 -35.19 5.67
N VAL A 97 -7.32 -35.93 6.28
CA VAL A 97 -5.92 -35.49 6.42
C VAL A 97 -5.22 -35.36 5.07
N LEU A 98 -5.44 -36.30 4.15
CA LEU A 98 -4.90 -36.23 2.79
C LEU A 98 -5.44 -35.00 2.04
N VAL A 99 -6.75 -34.76 2.12
CA VAL A 99 -7.39 -33.59 1.50
C VAL A 99 -6.84 -32.29 2.11
N ALA A 100 -6.75 -32.21 3.44
CA ALA A 100 -6.19 -31.05 4.14
C ALA A 100 -4.71 -30.80 3.77
N GLY A 101 -3.92 -31.87 3.64
CA GLY A 101 -2.54 -31.80 3.18
C GLY A 101 -2.44 -31.26 1.75
N LEU A 102 -3.29 -31.75 0.84
CA LEU A 102 -3.33 -31.27 -0.54
C LEU A 102 -3.75 -29.80 -0.64
N LEU A 103 -4.79 -29.39 0.10
CA LEU A 103 -5.21 -27.99 0.17
C LEU A 103 -4.10 -27.10 0.73
N THR A 104 -3.36 -27.57 1.75
CA THR A 104 -2.23 -26.84 2.33
C THR A 104 -1.10 -26.68 1.32
N LEU A 105 -0.78 -27.73 0.56
CA LEU A 105 0.24 -27.68 -0.50
C LEU A 105 -0.17 -26.72 -1.62
N ILE A 106 -1.43 -26.75 -2.06
CA ILE A 106 -1.97 -25.81 -3.05
C ILE A 106 -1.88 -24.39 -2.49
N GLY A 107 -2.39 -24.13 -1.29
CA GLY A 107 -2.33 -22.83 -0.64
C GLY A 107 -0.90 -22.30 -0.53
N MET A 108 0.04 -23.16 -0.17
CA MET A 108 1.47 -22.81 -0.11
C MET A 108 2.07 -22.56 -1.49
N ALA A 109 1.68 -23.30 -2.54
CA ALA A 109 2.12 -23.06 -3.90
C ALA A 109 1.61 -21.70 -4.43
N PHE A 110 0.34 -21.38 -4.18
CA PHE A 110 -0.22 -20.06 -4.49
C PHE A 110 0.46 -18.95 -3.69
N ALA A 111 0.67 -19.14 -2.39
CA ALA A 111 1.38 -18.18 -1.54
C ALA A 111 2.83 -17.97 -2.01
N LYS A 112 3.54 -19.03 -2.41
CA LYS A 112 4.88 -18.93 -3.01
C LYS A 112 4.86 -18.17 -4.33
N LYS A 113 3.83 -18.36 -5.17
CA LYS A 113 3.63 -17.62 -6.43
C LYS A 113 3.41 -16.13 -6.16
N LEU A 114 2.64 -15.80 -5.13
CA LEU A 114 2.44 -14.42 -4.67
C LEU A 114 3.70 -13.84 -4.02
N LYS A 115 4.49 -14.61 -3.26
CA LYS A 115 5.79 -14.16 -2.75
C LYS A 115 6.81 -13.89 -3.86
N LYS A 116 6.77 -14.66 -4.94
CA LYS A 116 7.62 -14.45 -6.13
C LYS A 116 7.18 -13.21 -6.92
N SER A 117 5.90 -12.87 -6.90
CA SER A 117 5.37 -11.58 -7.38
C SER A 117 5.45 -10.54 -6.25
N GLN A 118 6.65 -10.02 -6.04
CA GLN A 118 7.11 -9.11 -4.99
C GLN A 118 6.33 -7.76 -4.83
N GLY A 119 5.07 -7.62 -5.26
CA GLY A 119 4.33 -6.36 -5.20
C GLY A 119 4.11 -5.82 -3.77
N PRO A 120 3.49 -6.56 -2.84
CA PRO A 120 3.14 -6.00 -1.52
C PRO A 120 4.33 -5.93 -0.53
N GLN A 121 5.29 -6.86 -0.64
CA GLN A 121 6.45 -6.92 0.27
C GLN A 121 7.56 -5.94 -0.12
N MET A 122 7.78 -5.65 -1.41
CA MET A 122 8.74 -4.59 -1.80
C MET A 122 8.24 -3.22 -1.37
N VAL A 123 6.93 -2.96 -1.45
CA VAL A 123 6.37 -1.67 -1.01
C VAL A 123 6.57 -1.48 0.49
N ALA A 124 6.33 -2.51 1.31
CA ALA A 124 6.61 -2.45 2.75
C ALA A 124 8.11 -2.35 3.08
N ALA A 125 8.97 -3.04 2.31
CA ALA A 125 10.41 -3.00 2.49
C ALA A 125 11.01 -1.65 2.09
N SER A 126 10.64 -1.10 0.92
CA SER A 126 11.06 0.23 0.47
C SER A 126 10.57 1.34 1.40
N MET A 127 9.39 1.22 2.00
CA MET A 127 8.92 2.17 3.02
C MET A 127 9.77 2.11 4.29
N LYS A 128 10.16 0.91 4.76
CA LYS A 128 11.08 0.77 5.90
C LYS A 128 12.47 1.30 5.59
N GLU A 129 12.97 1.06 4.39
CA GLU A 129 14.28 1.54 3.96
C GLU A 129 14.30 3.07 3.84
N THR A 130 13.25 3.65 3.25
CA THR A 130 13.09 5.10 3.12
C THR A 130 12.95 5.79 4.49
N ALA A 131 12.21 5.18 5.42
CA ALA A 131 12.14 5.66 6.80
C ALA A 131 13.51 5.59 7.52
N GLY A 132 14.29 4.54 7.28
CA GLY A 132 15.63 4.38 7.84
C GLY A 132 16.63 5.42 7.31
N VAL A 133 16.56 5.78 6.03
CA VAL A 133 17.40 6.82 5.42
C VAL A 133 17.01 8.21 5.95
N LEU A 134 15.71 8.50 6.06
CA LEU A 134 15.21 9.77 6.60
C LEU A 134 15.51 9.94 8.11
N GLN A 135 15.52 8.84 8.87
CA GLN A 135 15.88 8.88 10.29
C GLN A 135 17.40 9.07 10.51
N ASN A 136 18.24 8.59 9.58
CA ASN A 136 19.69 8.75 9.65
C ASN A 136 20.21 10.04 9.00
N ALA A 137 19.38 10.74 8.22
CA ALA A 137 19.69 12.06 7.70
C ALA A 137 19.61 13.10 8.83
N LYS A 138 20.71 13.26 9.57
CA LYS A 138 20.91 14.37 10.51
C LYS A 138 20.74 15.71 9.74
N PRO A 139 19.99 16.69 10.25
CA PRO A 139 19.93 18.02 9.65
C PRO A 139 21.34 18.60 9.63
N HIS A 140 21.95 18.75 8.43
CA HIS A 140 23.23 19.41 8.30
C HIS A 140 23.05 20.89 8.66
N PRO A 141 23.78 21.43 9.66
CA PRO A 141 23.89 22.86 9.85
C PRO A 141 24.50 23.45 8.59
N ARG A 142 23.79 24.39 7.96
CA ARG A 142 24.29 25.15 6.81
C ARG A 142 25.61 25.81 7.25
N PRO A 143 26.73 25.59 6.56
CA PRO A 143 27.92 26.39 6.81
C PRO A 143 27.56 27.85 6.56
N GLU A 144 27.61 28.67 7.60
CA GLU A 144 27.53 30.12 7.49
C GLU A 144 28.64 30.55 6.52
N LEU A 145 28.27 30.96 5.31
CA LEU A 145 29.25 31.49 4.35
C LEU A 145 29.87 32.74 4.98
N PRO A 146 31.20 32.86 5.08
CA PRO A 146 31.84 34.08 5.51
C PRO A 146 31.34 35.26 4.66
N GLN A 147 30.68 36.20 5.32
CA GLN A 147 29.97 37.35 4.75
C GLN A 147 30.88 38.28 3.91
N ASP A 148 32.18 38.03 3.94
CA ASP A 148 33.23 38.83 3.31
C ASP A 148 33.51 38.46 1.83
N ARG A 149 32.99 37.31 1.34
CA ARG A 149 33.25 36.83 -0.05
C ARG A 149 32.04 36.93 -0.99
N ALA A 150 30.90 37.43 -0.50
CA ALA A 150 29.69 37.63 -1.29
C ALA A 150 29.87 38.63 -2.46
N PRO A 151 30.58 39.77 -2.35
CA PRO A 151 30.54 40.77 -3.42
C PRO A 151 31.29 40.33 -4.70
N GLU A 152 32.39 39.56 -4.58
CA GLU A 152 33.22 39.19 -5.74
C GLU A 152 32.58 38.12 -6.65
N ALA A 153 31.84 37.18 -6.07
CA ALA A 153 31.21 36.09 -6.83
C ALA A 153 30.03 36.56 -7.68
N ILE A 154 29.33 37.62 -7.23
CA ILE A 154 28.18 38.19 -7.93
C ILE A 154 28.66 39.07 -9.09
N GLU A 155 29.78 39.78 -8.92
CA GLU A 155 30.39 40.62 -9.96
C GLU A 155 31.08 39.81 -11.08
N ALA A 156 31.70 38.68 -10.74
CA ALA A 156 32.31 37.77 -11.72
C ALA A 156 31.28 37.12 -12.65
N VAL A 157 30.07 36.83 -12.16
CA VAL A 157 28.95 36.31 -12.96
C VAL A 157 28.37 37.39 -13.88
N ALA A 158 28.34 38.66 -13.42
CA ALA A 158 27.83 39.76 -14.23
C ALA A 158 28.77 40.14 -15.39
N ARG A 159 30.10 40.02 -15.22
CA ARG A 159 31.10 40.36 -16.24
C ARG A 159 31.26 39.31 -17.35
N SER A 160 30.81 38.07 -17.15
CA SER A 160 30.95 36.99 -18.14
C SER A 160 29.81 36.93 -19.17
N SER A 161 28.77 37.77 -19.03
CA SER A 161 27.57 37.72 -19.88
C SER A 161 27.37 38.98 -20.72
N SER A 162 28.41 39.79 -20.92
CA SER A 162 28.44 40.94 -21.85
C SER A 162 29.40 40.70 -23.00
#